data_AF-A0A2D9Q3W6-F1
#
_entry.id   AF-A0A2D9Q3W6-F1
#
_cell.length_a   1.000
_cell.length_b   1.000
_cell.length_c   1.000
_cell.angle_alpha   90.00
_cell.angle_beta   90.00
_cell.angle_gamma   90.00
#
_symmetry.space_group_name_H-M   'P 1'
#
loop_
_entity.id
_entity.type
_entity.pdbx_description
1 polymer ?
#
loop_
_entity_poly.entity_id
_entity_poly.type
_entity_poly.pdbx_seq_one_letter_code
_entity_poly.pdbx_strand_id
1 'polypeptide(L)'
;ATADAATPPITEEVQHPANIFLDLMPDANTDDPLLAIACQSVVMSIELELARGEPVASLEAIFAHTRSNNIEDDETDEALDHLLTTGLVIEVDDDCFVLLPS
;
A
#
# COMPACT_ATOMS: atom_id res chain seq x y z
N ALA A 1 -22.54 -49.35 14.32
CA ALA A 1 -21.36 -48.70 13.72
C ALA A 1 -21.69 -47.22 13.58
N THR A 2 -20.91 -46.39 14.24
CA THR A 2 -21.12 -44.97 14.51
C THR A 2 -20.76 -44.08 13.31
N ALA A 3 -21.41 -42.91 13.29
CA ALA A 3 -21.16 -41.78 12.39
C ALA A 3 -19.71 -41.29 12.44
N ASP A 4 -19.23 -40.69 11.34
CA ASP A 4 -18.73 -39.31 11.37
C ASP A 4 -18.61 -38.72 9.97
N ALA A 5 -19.13 -37.50 9.80
CA ALA A 5 -19.02 -36.70 8.58
C ALA A 5 -17.78 -35.83 8.73
N ALA A 6 -16.66 -36.25 8.13
CA ALA A 6 -15.45 -35.44 8.11
C ALA A 6 -15.54 -34.40 6.99
N THR A 7 -16.09 -33.22 7.31
CA THR A 7 -15.80 -31.98 6.59
C THR A 7 -14.27 -31.78 6.58
N PRO A 8 -13.61 -31.57 5.43
CA PRO A 8 -12.18 -31.31 5.42
C PRO A 8 -11.90 -30.00 6.18
N PRO A 9 -10.76 -29.88 6.88
CA PRO A 9 -10.40 -28.64 7.53
C PRO A 9 -10.30 -27.54 6.47
N ILE A 10 -10.97 -26.42 6.74
CA ILE A 10 -10.78 -25.18 5.98
C ILE A 10 -9.41 -24.64 6.45
N THR A 11 -8.34 -25.11 5.83
CA THR A 11 -6.98 -24.56 6.05
C THR A 11 -6.36 -24.29 4.70
N GLU A 12 -6.93 -23.32 4.00
CA GLU A 12 -6.26 -22.63 2.91
C GLU A 12 -6.67 -21.17 3.05
N GLU A 13 -5.97 -20.43 3.92
CA GLU A 13 -5.60 -19.06 3.55
C GLU A 13 -5.09 -19.20 2.11
N VAL A 14 -5.81 -18.65 1.15
CA VAL A 14 -5.37 -18.63 -0.24
C VAL A 14 -4.07 -17.84 -0.20
N GLN A 15 -2.97 -18.57 -0.15
CA GLN A 15 -1.63 -18.02 -0.04
C GLN A 15 -1.46 -17.18 -1.29
N HIS A 16 -1.60 -15.86 -1.12
CA HIS A 16 -1.62 -14.90 -2.21
C HIS A 16 -0.35 -15.15 -3.05
N PRO A 17 -0.38 -15.04 -4.38
CA PRO A 17 0.80 -15.28 -5.22
C PRO A 17 2.02 -14.45 -4.78
N ALA A 18 1.78 -13.34 -4.07
CA ALA A 18 2.81 -12.51 -3.46
C ALA A 18 3.57 -13.19 -2.30
N ASN A 19 2.99 -14.16 -1.59
CA ASN A 19 3.62 -14.82 -0.44
C ASN A 19 4.86 -15.62 -0.83
N ILE A 20 5.01 -15.98 -2.11
CA ILE A 20 6.22 -16.63 -2.66
C ILE A 20 7.46 -15.72 -2.54
N PHE A 21 7.27 -14.40 -2.51
CA PHE A 21 8.38 -13.45 -2.44
C PHE A 21 8.86 -13.18 -1.00
N LEU A 22 8.05 -13.50 0.02
CA LEU A 22 8.43 -13.32 1.43
C LEU A 22 9.59 -14.23 1.85
N ASP A 23 9.64 -15.46 1.30
CA ASP A 23 10.74 -16.42 1.55
C ASP A 23 12.07 -16.03 0.89
N LEU A 24 12.09 -14.98 0.05
CA LEU A 24 13.30 -14.51 -0.64
C LEU A 24 14.06 -13.42 0.12
N MET A 25 13.66 -13.09 1.37
CA MET A 25 14.31 -12.04 2.17
C MET A 25 15.09 -12.57 3.39
N PRO A 26 16.22 -13.28 3.20
CA PRO A 26 17.13 -13.56 4.29
C PRO A 26 18.10 -12.38 4.47
N ASP A 27 18.00 -11.71 5.61
CA ASP A 27 19.08 -10.93 6.25
C ASP A 27 19.69 -9.75 5.46
N ALA A 28 18.86 -8.85 4.90
CA ALA A 28 19.38 -7.56 4.45
C ALA A 28 18.36 -6.45 4.65
N ASN A 29 18.93 -5.25 4.77
CA ASN A 29 18.34 -3.90 4.77
C ASN A 29 17.54 -3.61 3.47
N THR A 30 16.84 -4.61 2.95
CA THR A 30 16.15 -4.66 1.67
C THR A 30 14.70 -4.27 1.93
N ASP A 31 14.30 -3.19 1.28
CA ASP A 31 12.98 -2.59 1.35
C ASP A 31 11.88 -3.66 1.23
N ASP A 32 10.88 -3.55 2.11
CA ASP A 32 9.65 -4.33 2.00
C ASP A 32 9.07 -4.11 0.59
N PRO A 33 9.00 -5.15 -0.26
CA PRO A 33 8.51 -5.00 -1.61
C PRO A 33 7.06 -4.53 -1.65
N LEU A 34 6.26 -4.80 -0.61
CA LEU A 34 4.91 -4.29 -0.48
C LEU A 34 4.92 -2.78 -0.23
N LEU A 35 5.76 -2.32 0.70
CA LEU A 35 5.94 -0.89 0.98
C LEU A 35 6.39 -0.11 -0.26
N ALA A 36 7.31 -0.67 -1.06
CA ALA A 36 7.75 -0.04 -2.30
C ALA A 36 6.59 0.13 -3.31
N ILE A 37 5.72 -0.88 -3.43
CA ILE A 37 4.53 -0.82 -4.30
C ILE A 37 3.51 0.18 -3.75
N ALA A 38 3.27 0.17 -2.44
CA ALA A 38 2.37 1.11 -1.79
C ALA A 38 2.85 2.57 -1.97
N CYS A 39 4.14 2.84 -1.72
CA CYS A 39 4.77 4.13 -1.96
C CYS A 39 4.58 4.60 -3.41
N GLN A 40 4.85 3.72 -4.37
CA GLN A 40 4.69 4.06 -5.78
C GLN A 40 3.24 4.37 -6.14
N SER A 41 2.28 3.64 -5.58
CA SER A 41 0.85 3.87 -5.78
C SER A 41 0.39 5.21 -5.17
N VAL A 42 0.90 5.58 -3.99
CA VAL A 42 0.64 6.88 -3.37
C VAL A 42 1.17 8.01 -4.25
N VAL A 43 2.41 7.91 -4.73
CA VAL A 43 3.01 8.90 -5.64
C VAL A 43 2.17 9.06 -6.91
N MET A 44 1.77 7.96 -7.55
CA MET A 44 0.91 8.00 -8.74
C MET A 44 -0.44 8.66 -8.46
N SER A 45 -1.04 8.43 -7.29
CA SER A 45 -2.27 9.10 -6.90
C SER A 45 -2.10 10.61 -6.82
N ILE A 46 -1.00 11.07 -6.22
CA ILE A 46 -0.71 12.51 -6.09
C ILE A 46 -0.51 13.12 -7.48
N GLU A 47 0.28 12.49 -8.34
CA GLU A 47 0.49 12.96 -9.72
C GLU A 47 -0.83 13.03 -10.51
N LEU A 48 -1.73 12.06 -10.33
CA LEU A 48 -3.01 12.01 -11.01
C LEU A 48 -3.92 13.18 -10.64
N GLU A 49 -4.02 13.50 -9.35
CA GLU A 49 -4.83 14.64 -8.88
C GLU A 49 -4.24 15.96 -9.38
N LEU A 50 -2.92 16.13 -9.30
CA LEU A 50 -2.25 17.31 -9.87
C LEU A 50 -2.45 17.43 -11.38
N ALA A 51 -2.42 16.30 -12.11
CA ALA A 51 -2.67 16.27 -13.56
C ALA A 51 -4.14 16.60 -13.92
N ARG A 52 -5.09 16.39 -13.00
CA ARG A 52 -6.48 16.82 -13.13
C ARG A 52 -6.67 18.32 -12.89
N GLY A 53 -5.63 19.01 -12.44
CA GLY A 53 -5.63 20.43 -12.14
C GLY A 53 -5.97 20.76 -10.69
N GLU A 54 -6.06 19.74 -9.82
CA GLU A 54 -6.17 19.97 -8.39
C GLU A 54 -4.85 20.50 -7.83
N PRO A 55 -4.87 21.41 -6.84
CA PRO A 55 -3.66 22.01 -6.30
C PRO A 55 -2.88 21.05 -5.38
N VAL A 56 -3.57 20.08 -4.79
CA VAL A 56 -3.06 19.10 -3.82
C VAL A 56 -3.83 17.78 -3.99
N ALA A 57 -3.26 16.68 -3.51
CA ALA A 57 -4.00 15.43 -3.35
C ALA A 57 -4.51 15.30 -1.91
N SER A 58 -5.79 15.00 -1.73
CA SER A 58 -6.34 14.74 -0.39
C SER A 58 -6.04 13.32 0.08
N LEU A 59 -6.00 13.13 1.41
CA LEU A 59 -5.89 11.81 2.03
C LEU A 59 -6.99 10.87 1.48
N GLU A 60 -8.24 11.35 1.41
CA GLU A 60 -9.35 10.58 0.87
C GLU A 60 -9.10 10.11 -0.58
N ALA A 61 -8.55 10.98 -1.44
CA ALA A 61 -8.25 10.64 -2.83
C ALA A 61 -7.13 9.61 -2.92
N ILE A 62 -6.09 9.74 -2.10
CA ILE A 62 -4.97 8.79 -2.02
C ILE A 62 -5.47 7.41 -1.62
N PHE A 63 -6.24 7.33 -0.53
CA PHE A 63 -6.81 6.07 -0.06
C PHE A 63 -7.82 5.47 -1.04
N ALA A 64 -8.62 6.29 -1.71
CA ALA A 64 -9.51 5.81 -2.77
C ALA A 64 -8.72 5.18 -3.93
N HIS A 65 -7.59 5.79 -4.31
CA HIS A 65 -6.72 5.29 -5.36
C HIS A 65 -6.01 3.99 -4.96
N THR A 66 -5.37 3.94 -3.79
CA THR A 66 -4.63 2.75 -3.32
C THR A 66 -5.56 1.55 -3.11
N ARG A 67 -6.76 1.75 -2.53
CA ARG A 67 -7.78 0.69 -2.45
C ARG A 67 -8.22 0.17 -3.81
N SER A 68 -8.32 1.06 -4.82
CA SER A 68 -8.64 0.63 -6.20
C SER A 68 -7.55 -0.25 -6.81
N ASN A 69 -6.33 -0.21 -6.26
CA ASN A 69 -5.19 -1.02 -6.62
C ASN A 69 -4.96 -2.21 -5.67
N ASN A 70 -5.94 -2.55 -4.81
CA ASN A 70 -5.85 -3.65 -3.83
C ASN A 70 -4.73 -3.49 -2.79
N ILE A 71 -4.45 -2.25 -2.39
CA ILE A 71 -3.57 -1.94 -1.25
C ILE A 71 -4.47 -1.60 -0.06
N GLU A 72 -4.24 -2.22 1.09
CA GLU A 72 -5.03 -1.98 2.29
C GLU A 72 -4.69 -0.61 2.90
N ASP A 73 -5.57 -0.14 3.77
CA ASP A 73 -5.46 1.17 4.40
C ASP A 73 -4.18 1.26 5.26
N ASP A 74 -3.84 0.21 6.01
CA ASP A 74 -2.64 0.16 6.87
C ASP A 74 -1.33 0.30 6.07
N GLU A 75 -1.27 -0.29 4.86
CA GLU A 75 -0.09 -0.19 3.98
C GLU A 75 -0.01 1.18 3.29
N THR A 76 -1.17 1.79 3.04
CA THR A 76 -1.24 3.18 2.55
C THR A 76 -0.72 4.16 3.60
N ASP A 77 -1.11 3.96 4.86
CA ASP A 77 -0.60 4.74 6.00
C ASP A 77 0.92 4.58 6.13
N GLU A 78 1.44 3.35 6.13
CA GLU A 78 2.89 3.10 6.22
C GLU A 78 3.65 3.75 5.07
N ALA A 79 3.11 3.67 3.85
CA ALA A 79 3.70 4.30 2.67
C ALA A 79 3.74 5.83 2.78
N LEU A 80 2.64 6.46 3.24
CA LEU A 80 2.60 7.90 3.47
C LEU A 80 3.64 8.31 4.52
N ASP A 81 3.72 7.60 5.64
CA ASP A 81 4.67 7.88 6.72
C ASP A 81 6.13 7.76 6.23
N HIS A 82 6.41 6.75 5.40
CA HIS A 82 7.71 6.57 4.77
C HIS A 82 8.06 7.69 3.78
N LEU A 83 7.12 8.08 2.92
CA LEU A 83 7.31 9.15 1.93
C LEU A 83 7.48 10.53 2.56
N LEU A 84 6.79 10.80 3.67
CA LEU A 84 6.97 11.99 4.50
C LEU A 84 8.35 11.98 5.18
N THR A 85 8.74 10.85 5.76
CA THR A 85 10.04 10.68 6.44
C THR A 85 11.22 10.85 5.49
N THR A 86 11.11 10.34 4.26
CA THR A 86 12.15 10.47 3.22
C THR A 86 12.15 11.81 2.50
N GLY A 87 11.09 12.62 2.68
CA GLY A 87 10.95 13.94 2.07
C GLY A 87 10.59 13.91 0.59
N LEU A 88 10.06 12.80 0.08
CA LEU A 88 9.54 12.71 -1.28
C LEU A 88 8.13 13.35 -1.39
N VAL A 89 7.34 13.23 -0.32
CA VAL A 89 6.01 13.84 -0.17
C VAL A 89 6.06 14.87 0.96
N ILE A 90 5.28 15.94 0.83
CA ILE A 90 5.06 16.93 1.88
C ILE A 90 3.56 17.06 2.13
N GLU A 91 3.18 17.05 3.41
CA GLU A 91 1.87 17.52 3.86
C GLU A 91 1.88 19.06 3.98
N VAL A 92 1.03 19.72 3.21
CA VAL A 92 1.01 21.20 3.10
C VAL A 92 -0.17 21.85 3.84
N ASP A 93 -1.19 21.07 4.17
CA ASP A 93 -2.35 21.42 4.98
C ASP A 93 -2.95 20.12 5.56
N ASP A 94 -3.92 20.23 6.46
CA ASP A 94 -4.59 19.06 7.05
C ASP A 94 -5.08 18.10 5.94
N ASP A 95 -4.58 16.86 5.96
CA ASP A 95 -4.92 15.78 5.01
C ASP A 95 -4.63 16.13 3.53
N CYS A 96 -3.68 17.03 3.25
CA CYS A 96 -3.36 17.52 1.91
C CYS A 96 -1.87 17.36 1.55
N PHE A 97 -1.58 16.63 0.46
CA PHE A 97 -0.24 16.20 0.10
C PHE A 97 0.20 16.65 -1.30
N VAL A 98 1.48 16.93 -1.46
CA VAL A 98 2.14 17.24 -2.74
C VAL A 98 3.50 16.54 -2.86
N LEU A 99 3.99 16.37 -4.08
CA LEU A 99 5.36 15.89 -4.32
C LEU A 99 6.37 17.03 -4.18
N LEU A 100 7.52 16.72 -3.59
CA LEU A 100 8.64 17.66 -3.53
C LEU A 100 9.25 17.78 -4.94
N PRO A 101 9.36 19.00 -5.51
CA PRO A 101 9.90 19.17 -6.86
C PRO A 101 11.37 18.72 -6.92
N SER A 102 11.69 17.92 -7.93
CA SER A 102 13.06 17.49 -8.24
C SER A 102 13.95 18.63 -8.73
#